data_AF-A0A8M1N2C8-F1
#
_entry.id   AF-A0A8M1N2C8-F1
#
_cell.length_a   1.000
_cell.length_b   1.000
_cell.length_c   1.000
_cell.angle_alpha   90.00
_cell.angle_beta   90.00
_cell.angle_gamma   90.00
#
_symmetry.space_group_name_H-M   'P 1'
#
loop_
_entity.id
_entity.type
_entity.pdbx_description
1 polymer ?
#
loop_
_entity_poly.entity_id
_entity_poly.type
_entity_poly.pdbx_seq_one_letter_code
_entity_poly.pdbx_strand_id
1 'polypeptide(L)'
;MTKEDVLRESSEGDSVRGCYSFIPCNSDRPVIHQVASAPMPSDCEFSFFDPNDPLCQEVLQDPQTTVPELFAVLRQWVPQVQRNISIIGNEILKRGCGVNDRDGLTDMTLLHYCCKAGAPGIGDAESAAGFAHQLLSLGAEPSLRSRWTNMNALHYAAYFDVPPLIQVVLQASQPGEVDSTCSDFDFGTALHIAASNLCTSAVRCLLELGANPAFKFLRSGCPSSRNPSLGNIHIHIQTHTHTLRTI
;
A
#
# COMPACT_ATOMS: atom_id res chain seq x y z
N MET A 1 52.06 12.97 -39.16
CA MET A 1 51.51 12.87 -40.52
C MET A 1 50.35 11.88 -40.46
N THR A 2 49.18 12.32 -40.00
CA THR A 2 48.09 12.98 -40.75
C THR A 2 47.39 12.05 -41.75
N LYS A 3 46.13 11.74 -41.45
CA LYS A 3 44.98 12.17 -42.26
C LYS A 3 43.68 12.02 -41.45
N GLU A 4 43.13 13.18 -41.12
CA GLU A 4 41.72 13.42 -40.78
C GLU A 4 40.87 13.39 -42.06
N ASP A 5 39.56 13.14 -41.87
CA ASP A 5 38.41 13.85 -42.45
C ASP A 5 37.18 12.89 -42.38
N VAL A 6 35.94 13.25 -42.03
CA VAL A 6 35.26 14.49 -41.61
C VAL A 6 33.91 14.07 -40.99
N LEU A 7 33.40 14.91 -40.09
CA LEU A 7 32.08 14.90 -39.43
C LEU A 7 30.87 14.54 -40.32
N ARG A 8 29.89 13.88 -39.70
CA ARG A 8 28.48 14.27 -39.86
C ARG A 8 27.75 14.17 -38.53
N GLU A 9 27.57 15.33 -37.90
CA GLU A 9 26.56 15.55 -36.87
C GLU A 9 25.17 15.53 -37.54
N SER A 10 24.22 14.88 -36.90
CA SER A 10 22.82 15.28 -36.97
C SER A 10 22.22 15.14 -35.58
N SER A 11 21.76 16.28 -35.11
CA SER A 11 21.26 16.69 -33.82
C SER A 11 19.88 16.14 -33.47
N GLU A 12 19.65 16.09 -32.16
CA GLU A 12 18.40 16.35 -31.44
C GLU A 12 17.25 15.34 -31.53
N GLY A 13 17.00 14.75 -30.36
CA GLY A 13 15.78 14.09 -29.95
C GLY A 13 15.83 13.95 -28.43
N ASP A 14 15.84 15.09 -27.75
CA ASP A 14 15.79 15.19 -26.29
C ASP A 14 14.53 14.48 -25.78
N SER A 15 14.74 13.43 -25.00
CA SER A 15 13.72 12.81 -24.19
C SER A 15 14.32 12.67 -22.81
N VAL A 16 14.15 13.73 -22.03
CA VAL A 16 14.45 13.84 -20.60
C VAL A 16 13.83 12.64 -19.88
N ARG A 17 14.57 11.53 -19.79
CA ARG A 17 14.34 10.52 -18.77
C ARG A 17 14.83 11.16 -17.49
N GLY A 18 13.90 11.57 -16.63
CA GLY A 18 14.17 11.96 -15.25
C GLY A 18 14.90 10.81 -14.56
N CYS A 19 16.22 10.85 -14.62
CA CYS A 19 17.10 9.87 -14.02
C CYS A 19 17.17 10.24 -12.54
N TYR A 20 16.25 9.70 -11.75
CA TYR A 20 16.40 9.72 -10.30
C TYR A 20 17.68 8.94 -9.99
N SER A 21 18.73 9.66 -9.63
CA SER A 21 19.96 9.09 -9.08
C SER A 21 19.63 8.54 -7.69
N PHE A 22 19.11 7.32 -7.64
CA PHE A 22 18.89 6.59 -6.41
C PHE A 22 20.25 6.23 -5.81
N ILE A 23 20.61 6.86 -4.70
CA ILE A 23 21.67 6.38 -3.84
C ILE A 23 21.08 5.18 -3.10
N PRO A 24 21.58 3.94 -3.30
CA PRO A 24 21.12 2.80 -2.52
C PRO A 24 21.59 3.03 -1.08
N CYS A 25 20.67 3.26 -0.16
CA CYS A 25 21.00 3.26 1.26
C CYS A 25 21.23 1.80 1.67
N ASN A 26 22.49 1.43 1.85
CA ASN A 26 22.95 0.11 2.32
C ASN A 26 22.58 -0.11 3.80
N SER A 27 21.29 -0.34 4.11
CA SER A 27 20.92 -1.07 5.31
C SER A 27 20.18 -2.34 4.89
N ASP A 28 20.83 -3.49 5.06
CA ASP A 28 20.27 -4.84 4.78
C ASP A 28 18.99 -5.18 5.57
N ARG A 29 18.50 -4.27 6.42
CA ARG A 29 17.31 -4.47 7.24
C ARG A 29 16.34 -3.29 7.12
N PRO A 30 15.04 -3.55 6.91
CA PRO A 30 14.01 -2.52 6.97
C PRO A 30 14.05 -1.76 8.29
N VAL A 31 13.90 -0.44 8.22
CA VAL A 31 13.85 0.44 9.39
C VAL A 31 12.40 0.67 9.80
N ILE A 32 12.14 0.68 11.11
CA ILE A 32 10.88 1.15 11.67
C ILE A 32 11.11 2.60 12.10
N HIS A 33 10.44 3.53 11.43
CA HIS A 33 10.55 4.97 11.68
C HIS A 33 9.94 5.33 13.04
N GLN A 34 10.35 6.45 13.63
CA GLN A 34 9.75 6.92 14.89
C GLN A 34 8.32 7.42 14.67
N VAL A 35 7.54 7.50 15.74
CA VAL A 35 6.21 8.12 15.68
C VAL A 35 6.35 9.64 15.67
N ALA A 36 5.82 10.29 14.65
CA ALA A 36 5.67 11.74 14.58
C ALA A 36 4.20 12.14 14.32
N SER A 37 3.93 13.42 14.49
CA SER A 37 2.67 14.07 14.11
C SER A 37 2.75 14.58 12.67
N ALA A 38 1.60 14.79 12.03
CA ALA A 38 1.58 15.37 10.69
C ALA A 38 2.06 16.83 10.75
N PRO A 39 2.93 17.26 9.82
CA PRO A 39 3.47 18.60 9.80
C PRO A 39 2.41 19.55 9.23
N MET A 40 1.62 20.16 10.11
CA MET A 40 0.54 21.06 9.71
C MET A 40 1.07 22.50 9.58
N PRO A 41 0.75 23.23 8.49
CA PRO A 41 1.05 24.66 8.40
C PRO A 41 0.33 25.44 9.50
N SER A 42 0.98 26.48 10.03
CA SER A 42 0.47 27.31 11.13
C SER A 42 -0.86 27.99 10.82
N ASP A 43 -1.10 28.31 9.54
CA ASP A 43 -2.26 29.08 9.06
C ASP A 43 -3.30 28.21 8.35
N CYS A 44 -3.28 26.89 8.55
CA CYS A 44 -4.22 25.99 7.89
C CYS A 44 -5.63 26.13 8.49
N GLU A 45 -6.62 26.49 7.68
CA GLU A 45 -8.03 26.56 8.11
C GLU A 45 -8.64 25.19 8.46
N PHE A 46 -8.01 24.10 8.01
CA PHE A 46 -8.49 22.73 8.18
C PHE A 46 -7.63 21.92 9.13
N SER A 47 -8.24 20.92 9.78
CA SER A 47 -7.56 20.00 10.70
C SER A 47 -6.86 18.83 10.01
N PHE A 48 -6.75 18.86 8.68
CA PHE A 48 -6.17 17.79 7.86
C PHE A 48 -5.22 18.36 6.81
N PHE A 49 -4.26 17.53 6.40
CA PHE A 49 -3.24 17.89 5.43
C PHE A 49 -3.82 17.78 4.01
N ASP A 50 -3.73 18.84 3.20
CA ASP A 50 -4.19 18.83 1.81
C ASP A 50 -3.01 18.99 0.84
N PRO A 51 -2.54 17.93 0.16
CA PRO A 51 -1.45 18.03 -0.82
C PRO A 51 -1.73 18.96 -2.01
N ASN A 52 -2.96 19.42 -2.21
CA ASN A 52 -3.30 20.39 -3.25
C ASN A 52 -3.21 21.85 -2.78
N ASP A 53 -3.15 22.06 -1.46
CA ASP A 53 -3.01 23.39 -0.87
C ASP A 53 -1.54 23.86 -0.96
N PRO A 54 -1.27 25.11 -1.39
CA PRO A 54 0.09 25.61 -1.55
C PRO A 54 0.95 25.52 -0.28
N LEU A 55 0.38 25.80 0.90
CA LEU A 55 1.14 25.74 2.16
C LEU A 55 1.53 24.30 2.51
N CYS A 56 0.64 23.36 2.29
CA CYS A 56 0.95 21.94 2.47
C CYS A 56 1.97 21.44 1.43
N GLN A 57 1.95 21.96 0.20
CA GLN A 57 2.96 21.64 -0.81
C GLN A 57 4.35 22.14 -0.43
N GLU A 58 4.45 23.35 0.14
CA GLU A 58 5.71 23.86 0.69
C GLU A 58 6.26 22.91 1.76
N VAL A 59 5.40 22.44 2.68
CA VAL A 59 5.79 21.46 3.70
C VAL A 59 6.22 20.11 3.09
N LEU A 60 5.53 19.61 2.06
CA LEU A 60 5.92 18.37 1.36
C LEU A 60 7.29 18.51 0.66
N GLN A 61 7.59 19.69 0.14
CA GLN A 61 8.83 19.96 -0.59
C GLN A 61 9.99 20.37 0.33
N ASP A 62 9.69 20.77 1.57
CA ASP A 62 10.72 21.15 2.55
C ASP A 62 11.63 19.95 2.87
N PRO A 63 12.95 20.06 2.61
CA PRO A 63 13.91 19.01 2.96
C PRO A 63 14.00 18.72 4.46
N GLN A 64 13.55 19.64 5.33
CA GLN A 64 13.50 19.43 6.78
C GLN A 64 12.33 18.56 7.23
N THR A 65 11.27 18.46 6.43
CA THR A 65 10.15 17.56 6.72
C THR A 65 10.63 16.12 6.68
N THR A 66 10.46 15.42 7.79
CA THR A 66 11.03 14.09 8.01
C THR A 66 10.13 12.97 7.48
N VAL A 67 10.71 11.79 7.21
CA VAL A 67 9.95 10.60 6.79
C VAL A 67 8.84 10.20 7.79
N PRO A 68 9.08 10.16 9.12
CA PRO A 68 8.02 9.97 10.13
C PRO A 68 6.82 10.91 10.00
N GLU A 69 7.06 12.19 9.71
CA GLU A 69 6.02 13.22 9.56
C GLU A 69 5.19 12.98 8.30
N LEU A 70 5.84 12.60 7.19
CA LEU A 70 5.14 12.22 5.97
C LEU A 70 4.33 10.93 6.14
N PHE A 71 4.82 9.94 6.90
CA PHE A 71 4.00 8.80 7.29
C PHE A 71 2.77 9.23 8.09
N ALA A 72 2.91 10.20 9.01
CA ALA A 72 1.79 10.73 9.77
C ALA A 72 0.73 11.42 8.87
N VAL A 73 1.14 12.00 7.74
CA VAL A 73 0.19 12.47 6.70
C VAL A 73 -0.58 11.27 6.11
N LEU A 74 0.11 10.21 5.69
CA LEU A 74 -0.52 9.01 5.09
C LEU A 74 -1.52 8.27 6.02
N ARG A 75 -1.38 8.46 7.34
CA ARG A 75 -2.34 7.95 8.33
C ARG A 75 -3.72 8.62 8.22
N GLN A 76 -3.80 9.85 7.71
CA GLN A 76 -5.08 10.57 7.62
C GLN A 76 -6.01 9.95 6.57
N TRP A 77 -7.21 9.52 7.00
CA TRP A 77 -8.25 9.00 6.13
C TRP A 77 -9.07 10.14 5.49
N VAL A 78 -8.40 10.95 4.67
CA VAL A 78 -9.02 12.05 3.92
C VAL A 78 -8.76 11.89 2.42
N PRO A 79 -9.74 12.24 1.56
CA PRO A 79 -9.60 12.00 0.13
C PRO A 79 -8.39 12.68 -0.52
N GLN A 80 -8.02 13.87 -0.03
CA GLN A 80 -6.91 14.67 -0.52
C GLN A 80 -5.57 13.94 -0.37
N VAL A 81 -5.36 13.29 0.78
CA VAL A 81 -4.17 12.48 1.05
C VAL A 81 -4.21 11.19 0.26
N GLN A 82 -5.33 10.45 0.31
CA GLN A 82 -5.42 9.13 -0.31
C GLN A 82 -5.29 9.18 -1.84
N ARG A 83 -5.83 10.22 -2.51
CA ARG A 83 -5.65 10.41 -3.96
C ARG A 83 -4.22 10.78 -4.37
N ASN A 84 -3.46 11.37 -3.46
CA ASN A 84 -2.10 11.85 -3.71
C ASN A 84 -1.02 10.94 -3.08
N ILE A 85 -1.35 9.66 -2.85
CA ILE A 85 -0.41 8.66 -2.27
C ILE A 85 0.91 8.59 -3.03
N SER A 86 0.89 8.69 -4.36
CA SER A 86 2.08 8.65 -5.20
C SER A 86 2.98 9.86 -5.01
N ILE A 87 2.40 11.06 -4.81
CA ILE A 87 3.17 12.28 -4.57
C ILE A 87 3.86 12.19 -3.20
N ILE A 88 3.09 11.92 -2.15
CA ILE A 88 3.62 11.82 -0.78
C ILE A 88 4.62 10.67 -0.67
N GLY A 89 4.30 9.52 -1.25
CA GLY A 89 5.17 8.34 -1.25
C GLY A 89 6.50 8.57 -1.98
N ASN A 90 6.49 9.28 -3.12
CA ASN A 90 7.72 9.65 -3.82
C ASN A 90 8.57 10.63 -2.99
N GLU A 91 7.95 11.57 -2.26
CA GLU A 91 8.66 12.44 -1.33
C GLU A 91 9.30 11.68 -0.15
N ILE A 92 8.64 10.62 0.34
CA ILE A 92 9.21 9.70 1.34
C ILE A 92 10.42 8.95 0.77
N LEU A 93 10.32 8.40 -0.44
CA LEU A 93 11.43 7.67 -1.08
C LEU A 93 12.62 8.59 -1.39
N LYS A 94 12.38 9.84 -1.83
CA LYS A 94 13.44 10.83 -2.09
C LYS A 94 14.28 11.14 -0.85
N ARG A 95 13.69 11.02 0.35
CA ARG A 95 14.36 11.24 1.65
C ARG A 95 15.14 10.01 2.14
N GLY A 96 15.32 9.00 1.29
CA GLY A 96 16.12 7.81 1.59
C GLY A 96 15.36 6.73 2.37
N CYS A 97 14.04 6.82 2.46
CA CYS A 97 13.22 5.75 3.02
C CYS A 97 13.34 4.49 2.17
N GLY A 98 13.64 3.35 2.79
CA GLY A 98 13.59 2.05 2.14
C GLY A 98 12.15 1.69 1.75
N VAL A 99 11.98 0.97 0.64
CA VAL A 99 10.64 0.55 0.16
C VAL A 99 9.91 -0.40 1.11
N ASN A 100 10.67 -1.09 1.96
CA ASN A 100 10.19 -2.02 2.99
C ASN A 100 10.19 -1.41 4.40
N ASP A 101 10.62 -0.16 4.54
CA ASP A 101 10.57 0.55 5.81
C ASP A 101 9.12 0.71 6.28
N ARG A 102 8.97 0.82 7.60
CA ARG A 102 7.68 0.78 8.26
C ARG A 102 7.42 2.05 9.05
N ASP A 103 6.15 2.45 9.03
CA ASP A 103 5.63 3.48 9.90
C ASP A 103 5.70 3.04 11.38
N GLY A 104 6.19 3.92 12.25
CA GLY A 104 6.36 3.63 13.67
C GLY A 104 5.05 3.39 14.44
N LEU A 105 3.94 3.99 13.98
CA LEU A 105 2.66 3.84 14.66
C LEU A 105 1.91 2.61 14.18
N THR A 106 1.81 2.43 12.86
CA THR A 106 0.96 1.39 12.24
C THR A 106 1.72 0.14 11.81
N ASP A 107 3.05 0.19 11.85
CA ASP A 107 3.93 -0.86 11.30
C ASP A 107 3.63 -1.20 9.82
N MET A 108 2.96 -0.28 9.10
CA MET A 108 2.62 -0.41 7.69
C MET A 108 3.79 0.10 6.82
N THR A 109 4.02 -0.60 5.72
CA THR A 109 4.91 -0.14 4.63
C THR A 109 4.16 0.76 3.66
N LEU A 110 4.87 1.45 2.76
CA LEU A 110 4.24 2.21 1.67
C LEU A 110 3.28 1.36 0.83
N LEU A 111 3.60 0.09 0.59
CA LEU A 111 2.74 -0.82 -0.17
C LEU A 111 1.38 -1.04 0.52
N HIS A 112 1.37 -1.14 1.85
CA HIS A 112 0.12 -1.21 2.62
C HIS A 112 -0.70 0.09 2.50
N TYR A 113 -0.04 1.25 2.52
CA TYR A 113 -0.69 2.54 2.31
C TYR A 113 -1.25 2.69 0.88
N CYS A 114 -0.65 2.08 -0.14
CA CYS A 114 -1.27 2.02 -1.48
C CYS A 114 -2.61 1.28 -1.45
N CYS A 115 -2.71 0.16 -0.73
CA CYS A 115 -3.98 -0.57 -0.58
C CYS A 115 -5.04 0.27 0.14
N LYS A 116 -4.64 1.04 1.16
CA LYS A 116 -5.49 2.02 1.86
C LYS A 116 -5.98 3.12 0.91
N ALA A 117 -5.06 3.67 0.12
CA ALA A 117 -5.29 4.75 -0.83
C ALA A 117 -6.14 4.37 -2.04
N GLY A 118 -6.22 3.09 -2.39
CA GLY A 118 -7.08 2.63 -3.48
C GLY A 118 -8.56 2.48 -3.13
N ALA A 119 -8.95 2.71 -1.86
CA ALA A 119 -10.31 2.43 -1.40
C ALA A 119 -11.37 3.26 -2.17
N PRO A 120 -12.50 2.65 -2.59
CA PRO A 120 -13.55 3.34 -3.33
C PRO A 120 -14.14 4.53 -2.55
N GLY A 121 -14.33 5.66 -3.24
CA GLY A 121 -14.93 6.87 -2.69
C GLY A 121 -13.98 7.77 -1.88
N ILE A 122 -12.84 7.25 -1.39
CA ILE A 122 -11.82 8.06 -0.70
C ILE A 122 -10.65 8.39 -1.62
N GLY A 123 -10.08 7.40 -2.32
CA GLY A 123 -8.86 7.58 -3.09
C GLY A 123 -9.00 7.22 -4.56
N ASP A 124 -7.90 6.80 -5.17
CA ASP A 124 -7.80 6.46 -6.58
C ASP A 124 -7.07 5.12 -6.74
N ALA A 125 -7.83 4.10 -7.15
CA ALA A 125 -7.34 2.73 -7.25
C ALA A 125 -6.26 2.56 -8.32
N GLU A 126 -6.36 3.25 -9.46
CA GLU A 126 -5.42 3.11 -10.57
C GLU A 126 -4.11 3.83 -10.27
N SER A 127 -4.19 5.05 -9.72
CA SER A 127 -3.02 5.80 -9.26
C SER A 127 -2.27 5.04 -8.16
N ALA A 128 -3.00 4.50 -7.18
CA ALA A 128 -2.42 3.68 -6.11
C ALA A 128 -1.82 2.37 -6.65
N ALA A 129 -2.45 1.73 -7.64
CA ALA A 129 -1.92 0.53 -8.31
C ALA A 129 -0.61 0.83 -9.06
N GLY A 130 -0.56 1.95 -9.78
CA GLY A 130 0.64 2.40 -10.48
C GLY A 130 1.80 2.64 -9.51
N PHE A 131 1.54 3.29 -8.38
CA PHE A 131 2.57 3.49 -7.36
C PHE A 131 2.97 2.18 -6.66
N ALA A 132 2.03 1.29 -6.36
CA ALA A 132 2.34 -0.04 -5.84
C ALA A 132 3.23 -0.86 -6.80
N HIS A 133 2.95 -0.81 -8.11
CA HIS A 133 3.78 -1.46 -9.11
C HIS A 133 5.21 -0.89 -9.12
N GLN A 134 5.37 0.43 -8.97
CA GLN A 134 6.68 1.06 -8.81
C GLN A 134 7.40 0.59 -7.53
N LEU A 135 6.70 0.50 -6.40
CA LEU A 135 7.31 0.01 -5.15
C LEU A 135 7.78 -1.44 -5.29
N LEU A 136 6.95 -2.30 -5.90
CA LEU A 136 7.28 -3.71 -6.14
C LEU A 136 8.49 -3.87 -7.08
N SER A 137 8.59 -3.04 -8.14
CA SER A 137 9.75 -3.07 -9.03
C SER A 137 11.04 -2.58 -8.36
N LEU A 138 10.93 -1.78 -7.30
CA LEU A 138 12.03 -1.36 -6.44
C LEU A 138 12.34 -2.36 -5.31
N GLY A 139 11.66 -3.51 -5.24
CA GLY A 139 11.91 -4.57 -4.27
C GLY A 139 11.04 -4.53 -3.01
N ALA A 140 9.88 -3.87 -3.06
CA ALA A 140 8.90 -3.97 -1.98
C ALA A 140 8.42 -5.43 -1.82
N GLU A 141 8.35 -5.92 -0.59
CA GLU A 141 7.94 -7.29 -0.28
C GLU A 141 6.43 -7.34 0.05
N PRO A 142 5.59 -7.97 -0.80
CA PRO A 142 4.14 -8.02 -0.58
C PRO A 142 3.72 -8.90 0.60
N SER A 143 4.59 -9.81 1.05
CA SER A 143 4.37 -10.73 2.15
C SER A 143 4.57 -10.10 3.53
N LEU A 144 5.19 -8.91 3.61
CA LEU A 144 5.40 -8.21 4.88
C LEU A 144 4.07 -7.96 5.56
N ARG A 145 4.03 -8.19 6.86
CA ARG A 145 2.83 -8.03 7.69
C ARG A 145 2.98 -6.89 8.66
N SER A 146 1.93 -6.09 8.80
CA SER A 146 1.81 -5.15 9.92
C SER A 146 1.72 -5.91 11.23
N ARG A 147 2.46 -5.47 12.25
CA ARG A 147 2.45 -6.06 13.59
C ARG A 147 1.08 -6.02 14.27
N TRP A 148 0.25 -5.02 13.98
CA TRP A 148 -0.99 -4.79 14.73
C TRP A 148 -2.18 -5.59 14.22
N THR A 149 -2.15 -5.94 12.94
CA THR A 149 -3.24 -6.66 12.28
C THR A 149 -2.82 -8.00 11.73
N ASN A 150 -1.52 -8.29 11.71
CA ASN A 150 -0.91 -9.43 11.05
C ASN A 150 -1.36 -9.60 9.57
N MET A 151 -1.80 -8.51 8.95
CA MET A 151 -2.23 -8.45 7.55
C MET A 151 -1.05 -8.03 6.67
N ASN A 152 -0.93 -8.70 5.53
CA ASN A 152 -0.06 -8.30 4.42
C ASN A 152 -0.81 -7.42 3.42
N ALA A 153 -0.12 -6.92 2.38
CA ALA A 153 -0.72 -6.04 1.37
C ALA A 153 -1.97 -6.63 0.70
N LEU A 154 -2.00 -7.94 0.41
CA LEU A 154 -3.15 -8.62 -0.19
C LEU A 154 -4.39 -8.55 0.72
N HIS A 155 -4.22 -8.81 2.01
CA HIS A 155 -5.31 -8.70 2.98
C HIS A 155 -5.86 -7.27 3.05
N TYR A 156 -5.00 -6.25 3.00
CA TYR A 156 -5.44 -4.85 3.00
C TYR A 156 -6.18 -4.47 1.70
N ALA A 157 -5.68 -4.90 0.55
CA ALA A 157 -6.36 -4.65 -0.74
C ALA A 157 -7.76 -5.30 -0.78
N ALA A 158 -7.89 -6.50 -0.20
CA ALA A 158 -9.16 -7.19 -0.03
C ALA A 158 -10.09 -6.47 0.96
N TYR A 159 -9.56 -6.02 2.10
CA TYR A 159 -10.30 -5.30 3.13
C TYR A 159 -10.91 -3.98 2.63
N PHE A 160 -10.18 -3.26 1.77
CA PHE A 160 -10.59 -1.96 1.22
C PHE A 160 -11.36 -2.04 -0.11
N ASP A 161 -11.67 -3.24 -0.62
CA ASP A 161 -12.32 -3.47 -1.92
C ASP A 161 -11.55 -2.89 -3.13
N VAL A 162 -10.25 -3.22 -3.26
CA VAL A 162 -9.37 -2.65 -4.30
C VAL A 162 -8.83 -3.71 -5.27
N PRO A 163 -9.63 -4.14 -6.28
CA PRO A 163 -9.19 -5.15 -7.26
C PRO A 163 -7.89 -4.84 -8.03
N PRO A 164 -7.62 -3.59 -8.49
CA PRO A 164 -6.35 -3.29 -9.17
C PRO A 164 -5.13 -3.60 -8.29
N LEU A 165 -5.21 -3.32 -6.99
CA LEU A 165 -4.13 -3.62 -6.04
C LEU A 165 -4.02 -5.12 -5.76
N ILE A 166 -5.14 -5.85 -5.70
CA ILE A 166 -5.13 -7.32 -5.58
C ILE A 166 -4.34 -7.93 -6.74
N GLN A 167 -4.61 -7.48 -7.97
CA GLN A 167 -3.92 -7.96 -9.17
C GLN A 167 -2.42 -7.66 -9.13
N VAL A 168 -2.06 -6.40 -8.87
CA VAL A 168 -0.65 -5.96 -8.81
C VAL A 168 0.13 -6.70 -7.73
N VAL A 169 -0.45 -6.84 -6.53
CA VAL A 169 0.21 -7.53 -5.40
C VAL A 169 0.39 -9.01 -5.71
N LEU A 170 -0.61 -9.70 -6.25
CA LEU A 170 -0.52 -11.13 -6.55
C LEU A 170 0.45 -11.43 -7.71
N GLN A 171 0.52 -10.56 -8.72
CA GLN A 171 1.49 -10.69 -9.80
C GLN A 171 2.95 -10.67 -9.30
N ALA A 172 3.22 -9.92 -8.23
CA ALA A 172 4.54 -9.85 -7.61
C ALA A 172 4.74 -10.83 -6.44
N SER A 173 3.72 -11.63 -6.10
CA SER A 173 3.76 -12.56 -4.97
C SER A 173 4.20 -13.96 -5.39
N GLN A 174 4.64 -14.76 -4.42
CA GLN A 174 4.98 -16.16 -4.66
C GLN A 174 3.72 -17.00 -4.95
N PRO A 175 3.85 -18.12 -5.69
CA PRO A 175 2.73 -19.03 -5.92
C PRO A 175 2.09 -19.49 -4.61
N GLY A 176 0.77 -19.40 -4.51
CA GLY A 176 0.00 -19.80 -3.32
C GLY A 176 -0.28 -18.69 -2.30
N GLU A 177 0.34 -17.51 -2.42
CA GLU A 177 0.09 -16.36 -1.52
C GLU A 177 -1.36 -15.84 -1.55
N VAL A 178 -2.14 -16.20 -2.59
CA VAL A 178 -3.57 -15.91 -2.69
C VAL A 178 -4.39 -16.43 -1.51
N ASP A 179 -3.97 -17.55 -0.92
CA ASP A 179 -4.59 -18.17 0.26
C ASP A 179 -3.77 -17.94 1.53
N SER A 180 -2.90 -16.91 1.56
CA SER A 180 -2.20 -16.52 2.78
C SER A 180 -3.20 -16.19 3.90
N THR A 181 -2.90 -16.65 5.12
CA THR A 181 -3.81 -16.51 6.28
C THR A 181 -3.33 -15.43 7.25
N CYS A 182 -4.26 -14.69 7.85
CA CYS A 182 -3.98 -13.69 8.90
C CYS A 182 -4.42 -14.21 10.29
N SER A 183 -3.52 -14.30 11.27
CA SER A 183 -3.87 -14.83 12.61
C SER A 183 -4.89 -13.96 13.36
N ASP A 184 -4.82 -12.64 13.18
CA ASP A 184 -5.66 -11.71 13.93
C ASP A 184 -7.09 -11.63 13.35
N PHE A 185 -7.32 -12.34 12.25
CA PHE A 185 -8.62 -12.48 11.61
C PHE A 185 -9.08 -13.95 11.55
N ASP A 186 -8.95 -14.68 12.67
CA ASP A 186 -9.34 -16.10 12.80
C ASP A 186 -8.66 -17.02 11.75
N PHE A 187 -7.42 -16.70 11.37
CA PHE A 187 -6.70 -17.36 10.27
C PHE A 187 -7.42 -17.24 8.92
N GLY A 188 -8.22 -16.19 8.73
CA GLY A 188 -8.90 -15.88 7.48
C GLY A 188 -7.92 -15.49 6.38
N THR A 189 -8.24 -15.90 5.15
CA THR A 189 -7.54 -15.46 3.94
C THR A 189 -8.08 -14.11 3.44
N ALA A 190 -7.42 -13.51 2.46
CA ALA A 190 -7.91 -12.31 1.79
C ALA A 190 -9.37 -12.46 1.30
N LEU A 191 -9.75 -13.63 0.80
CA LEU A 191 -11.13 -13.91 0.35
C LEU A 191 -12.13 -13.86 1.52
N HIS A 192 -11.75 -14.39 2.69
CA HIS A 192 -12.59 -14.35 3.88
C HIS A 192 -12.82 -12.91 4.36
N ILE A 193 -11.75 -12.10 4.37
CA ILE A 193 -11.82 -10.68 4.75
C ILE A 193 -12.71 -9.89 3.78
N ALA A 194 -12.52 -10.07 2.48
CA ALA A 194 -13.35 -9.39 1.48
C ALA A 194 -14.83 -9.76 1.65
N ALA A 195 -15.13 -11.04 1.87
CA ALA A 195 -16.49 -11.52 2.04
C ALA A 195 -17.12 -11.02 3.35
N SER A 196 -16.37 -10.94 4.47
CA SER A 196 -16.88 -10.37 5.73
C SER A 196 -17.18 -8.88 5.66
N ASN A 197 -16.45 -8.14 4.82
CA ASN A 197 -16.62 -6.71 4.64
C ASN A 197 -17.60 -6.33 3.52
N LEU A 198 -18.20 -7.32 2.86
CA LEU A 198 -19.08 -7.12 1.70
C LEU A 198 -18.35 -6.46 0.50
N CYS A 199 -17.03 -6.65 0.40
CA CYS A 199 -16.18 -6.17 -0.69
C CYS A 199 -16.38 -7.07 -1.93
N THR A 200 -17.53 -6.90 -2.60
CA THR A 200 -17.94 -7.79 -3.69
C THR A 200 -16.99 -7.78 -4.89
N SER A 201 -16.33 -6.64 -5.15
CA SER A 201 -15.38 -6.49 -6.25
C SER A 201 -14.12 -7.28 -5.98
N ALA A 202 -13.59 -7.18 -4.75
CA ALA A 202 -12.45 -7.96 -4.28
C ALA A 202 -12.76 -9.45 -4.21
N VAL A 203 -13.94 -9.87 -3.72
CA VAL A 203 -14.36 -11.28 -3.72
C VAL A 203 -14.32 -11.86 -5.13
N ARG A 204 -14.92 -11.16 -6.11
CA ARG A 204 -14.92 -11.61 -7.51
C ARG A 204 -13.49 -11.74 -8.03
N CYS A 205 -12.68 -10.70 -7.84
CA CYS A 205 -11.29 -10.67 -8.32
C CYS A 205 -10.45 -11.80 -7.70
N LEU A 206 -10.57 -12.05 -6.39
CA LEU A 206 -9.82 -13.12 -5.71
C LEU A 206 -10.22 -14.51 -6.22
N LEU A 207 -11.52 -14.75 -6.47
CA LEU A 207 -11.99 -16.02 -7.05
C LEU A 207 -11.48 -16.22 -8.48
N GLU A 208 -11.47 -15.17 -9.31
CA GLU A 208 -10.89 -15.20 -10.66
C GLU A 208 -9.39 -15.50 -10.63
N LEU A 209 -8.68 -15.05 -9.58
CA LEU A 209 -7.26 -15.31 -9.34
C LEU A 209 -6.98 -16.62 -8.58
N GLY A 210 -8.01 -17.47 -8.41
CA GLY A 210 -7.85 -18.83 -7.89
C GLY A 210 -7.87 -18.97 -6.36
N ALA A 211 -8.33 -17.96 -5.62
CA ALA A 211 -8.53 -18.07 -4.18
C ALA A 211 -9.50 -19.21 -3.84
N ASN A 212 -9.18 -20.00 -2.82
CA ASN A 212 -9.97 -21.18 -2.47
C ASN A 212 -11.11 -20.83 -1.48
N PRO A 213 -12.39 -20.85 -1.89
CA PRO A 213 -13.51 -20.57 -0.99
C PRO A 213 -13.75 -21.67 0.05
N ALA A 214 -13.20 -22.87 -0.14
CA ALA A 214 -13.32 -23.98 0.80
C ALA A 214 -12.16 -24.02 1.82
N PHE A 215 -11.25 -23.04 1.79
CA PHE A 215 -10.15 -22.97 2.74
C PHE A 215 -10.70 -22.82 4.16
N LYS A 216 -10.33 -23.74 5.05
CA LYS A 216 -10.85 -23.75 6.42
C LYS A 216 -10.12 -22.70 7.25
N PHE A 217 -10.86 -21.71 7.75
CA PHE A 217 -10.36 -20.76 8.75
C PHE A 217 -10.82 -21.19 10.16
N LEU A 218 -9.99 -20.92 11.17
CA LEU A 218 -10.23 -21.36 12.55
C LEU A 218 -11.15 -20.34 13.24
N ARG A 219 -12.46 -20.60 13.23
CA ARG A 219 -13.39 -19.82 14.05
C ARG A 219 -13.14 -20.08 15.53
N SER A 220 -12.72 -19.05 16.25
CA SER A 220 -12.61 -19.06 17.72
C SER A 220 -14.01 -19.19 18.36
N GLY A 221 -14.51 -20.41 18.53
CA GLY A 221 -15.76 -20.66 19.27
C GLY A 221 -16.58 -21.91 18.95
N CYS A 222 -16.21 -22.74 17.96
CA CYS A 222 -16.95 -23.98 17.68
C CYS A 222 -16.10 -25.23 17.98
N PRO A 223 -16.39 -25.98 19.06
CA PRO A 223 -15.87 -27.33 19.19
C PRO A 223 -16.63 -28.19 18.17
N SER A 224 -15.92 -28.68 17.17
CA SER A 224 -16.36 -29.58 16.08
C SER A 224 -17.04 -28.95 14.86
N SER A 225 -16.32 -28.90 13.73
CA SER A 225 -16.92 -28.96 12.39
C SER A 225 -16.18 -29.97 11.51
N ARG A 226 -16.58 -31.24 11.63
CA ARG A 226 -16.47 -32.25 10.57
C ARG A 226 -17.82 -32.28 9.84
N ASN A 227 -17.94 -31.57 8.72
CA ASN A 227 -18.62 -32.08 7.51
C ASN A 227 -18.55 -31.07 6.34
N PRO A 228 -18.44 -31.56 5.08
CA PRO A 228 -18.48 -30.74 3.88
C PRO A 228 -19.92 -30.67 3.34
N SER A 229 -20.52 -29.50 3.36
CA SER A 229 -21.71 -29.22 2.54
C SER A 229 -21.67 -27.77 2.08
N LEU A 230 -21.46 -27.62 0.77
CA LEU A 230 -21.64 -26.38 0.01
C LEU A 230 -23.05 -25.83 0.27
N GLY A 231 -23.13 -24.57 0.68
CA GLY A 231 -24.39 -23.86 0.83
C GLY A 231 -24.38 -22.94 2.05
N ASN A 232 -24.21 -21.65 1.79
CA ASN A 232 -24.35 -20.53 2.73
C ASN A 232 -23.14 -20.32 3.66
N ILE A 233 -22.17 -19.57 3.14
CA ILE A 233 -21.16 -18.86 3.95
C ILE A 233 -21.90 -17.78 4.76
N HIS A 234 -22.45 -18.16 5.92
CA HIS A 234 -22.97 -17.19 6.88
C HIS A 234 -21.79 -16.64 7.67
N ILE A 235 -21.21 -15.55 7.15
CA ILE A 235 -20.07 -14.85 7.74
C ILE A 235 -20.63 -13.91 8.81
N HIS A 236 -20.40 -14.26 10.09
CA HIS A 236 -20.74 -13.37 11.19
C HIS A 236 -19.69 -12.27 11.27
N ILE A 237 -20.14 -11.03 11.12
CA ILE A 237 -19.35 -9.79 11.06
C ILE A 237 -18.76 -9.50 12.44
N GLN A 238 -17.46 -9.69 12.65
CA GLN A 238 -16.75 -8.96 13.69
C GLN A 238 -16.36 -7.59 13.13
N THR A 239 -16.95 -6.55 13.71
CA THR A 239 -16.76 -5.14 13.33
C THR A 239 -15.36 -4.65 13.67
N HIS A 240 -14.35 -5.03 12.88
CA HIS A 240 -13.03 -4.39 12.89
C HIS A 240 -12.97 -3.21 11.90
N THR A 241 -14.11 -2.86 11.28
CA THR A 241 -14.22 -1.89 10.18
C THR A 241 -13.74 -0.47 10.54
N HIS A 242 -13.78 -0.10 11.83
CA HIS A 242 -13.33 1.20 12.30
C HIS A 242 -11.83 1.30 12.53
N THR A 243 -11.17 0.23 13.00
CA THR A 243 -9.79 0.32 13.46
C THR A 243 -8.83 0.69 12.33
N LEU A 244 -8.98 0.09 11.14
CA LEU A 244 -8.10 0.34 9.98
C LEU A 244 -8.30 1.71 9.30
N ARG A 245 -9.40 2.41 9.57
CA ARG A 245 -9.64 3.77 9.06
C ARG A 245 -9.06 4.86 9.96
N THR A 246 -8.75 4.51 11.21
CA THR A 246 -8.21 5.42 12.23
C THR A 246 -6.69 5.31 12.38
N ILE A 247 -6.07 4.28 11.77
CA ILE A 247 -4.61 4.12 11.61
C ILE A 247 -4.15 4.56 10.21
#